data_AF-A0A7S2Z466-F1
#
_entry.id   AF-A0A7S2Z466-F1
#
_cell.length_a   1.000
_cell.length_b   1.000
_cell.length_c   1.000
_cell.angle_alpha   90.00
_cell.angle_beta   90.00
_cell.angle_gamma   90.00
#
_symmetry.space_group_name_H-M   'P 1'
#
loop_
_entity.id
_entity.type
_entity.pdbx_description
1 polymer ?
#
loop_
_entity_poly.entity_id
_entity_poly.type
_entity_poly.pdbx_seq_one_letter_code
_entity_poly.pdbx_strand_id
1 'polypeptide(L)'
;SHALLRTESIAIPELFNHMQHFEFISQIGQSQFSEVWVVRHRYNRQLYAVKQVHFSSKGERDKTVREMQSVAELPPHPNLVFYYRAWQEDSYVFTQMDYCAGGTLRDRLRASKAANAGEAKEGKEGKDLALFEPG
;
A
#
# COMPACT_ATOMS: atom_id res chain seq x y z
N SER A 1 -19.86 -10.04 15.92
CA SER A 1 -18.56 -9.59 15.39
C SER A 1 -18.08 -10.60 14.37
N HIS A 2 -18.42 -10.41 13.09
CA HIS A 2 -17.93 -11.27 12.01
C HIS A 2 -16.48 -10.88 11.71
N ALA A 3 -15.54 -11.47 12.47
CA ALA A 3 -14.16 -11.52 12.05
C ALA A 3 -14.16 -12.18 10.68
N LEU A 4 -13.67 -11.45 9.67
CA LEU A 4 -13.40 -12.03 8.36
C LEU A 4 -12.44 -13.18 8.61
N LEU A 5 -12.98 -14.40 8.61
CA LEU A 5 -12.21 -15.61 8.74
C LEU A 5 -11.10 -15.55 7.70
N ARG A 6 -9.92 -16.03 8.10
CA ARG A 6 -8.84 -16.37 7.17
C ARG A 6 -9.41 -17.44 6.24
N THR A 7 -10.08 -17.03 5.17
CA THR A 7 -10.73 -17.97 4.28
C THR A 7 -9.62 -18.73 3.57
N GLU A 8 -9.61 -20.05 3.73
CA GLU A 8 -8.81 -20.99 2.90
C GLU A 8 -9.20 -20.91 1.41
N SER A 9 -10.20 -20.11 1.08
CA SER A 9 -10.64 -19.85 -0.28
C SER A 9 -9.57 -19.03 -1.02
N ILE A 10 -8.68 -19.74 -1.70
CA ILE A 10 -8.61 -19.56 -3.16
C ILE A 10 -10.06 -19.70 -3.61
N ALA A 11 -10.76 -18.56 -3.72
CA ALA A 11 -12.14 -18.58 -4.21
C ALA A 11 -12.12 -19.27 -5.58
N ILE A 12 -13.08 -20.16 -5.81
CA ILE A 12 -13.33 -20.83 -7.07
C ILE A 12 -13.25 -19.74 -8.17
N PRO A 13 -12.23 -19.76 -9.06
CA PRO A 13 -11.92 -18.66 -9.97
C PRO A 13 -13.11 -18.23 -10.82
N GLU A 14 -14.04 -19.14 -11.09
CA GLU A 14 -15.23 -18.88 -11.92
C GLU A 14 -16.34 -18.08 -11.21
N LEU A 15 -16.25 -17.83 -9.90
CA LEU A 15 -17.38 -17.27 -9.11
C LEU A 15 -17.09 -15.92 -8.42
N PHE A 16 -15.82 -15.51 -8.31
CA PHE A 16 -15.49 -14.28 -7.60
C PHE A 16 -15.17 -13.14 -8.58
N ASN A 17 -16.17 -12.28 -8.84
CA ASN A 17 -15.97 -11.04 -9.58
C ASN A 17 -15.59 -9.92 -8.61
N HIS A 18 -14.33 -9.48 -8.62
CA HIS A 18 -13.88 -8.49 -7.65
C HIS A 18 -14.49 -7.09 -7.89
N MET A 19 -14.78 -6.72 -9.14
CA MET A 19 -15.41 -5.44 -9.48
C MET A 19 -16.81 -5.31 -8.85
N GLN A 20 -17.49 -6.43 -8.63
CA GLN A 20 -18.81 -6.46 -7.98
C GLN A 20 -18.74 -6.33 -6.46
N HIS A 21 -17.61 -6.66 -5.84
CA HIS A 21 -17.43 -6.62 -4.38
C HIS A 21 -16.80 -5.32 -3.88
N PHE A 22 -16.02 -4.66 -4.74
CA PHE A 22 -15.21 -3.52 -4.36
C PHE A 22 -15.51 -2.27 -5.20
N GLU A 23 -15.40 -1.13 -4.55
CA GLU A 23 -15.30 0.20 -5.16
C GLU A 23 -13.83 0.61 -5.10
N PHE A 24 -13.18 0.80 -6.24
CA PHE A 24 -11.79 1.25 -6.33
C PHE A 24 -11.72 2.75 -6.06
N ILE A 25 -10.93 3.16 -5.06
CA ILE A 25 -10.84 4.55 -4.63
C ILE A 25 -9.59 5.21 -5.19
N SER A 26 -8.42 4.65 -4.93
CA SER A 26 -7.14 5.24 -5.35
C SER A 26 -6.04 4.20 -5.45
N GLN A 27 -5.08 4.43 -6.34
CA GLN A 27 -3.86 3.64 -6.42
C GLN A 27 -2.83 4.20 -5.41
N ILE A 28 -2.26 3.32 -4.58
CA ILE A 28 -1.26 3.67 -3.54
C ILE A 28 0.11 3.02 -3.77
N GLY A 29 0.22 2.14 -4.76
CA GLY A 29 1.49 1.53 -5.14
C GLY A 29 1.45 0.98 -6.56
N GLN A 30 2.58 1.09 -7.26
CA GLN A 30 2.74 0.57 -8.61
C GLN A 30 4.17 0.10 -8.83
N SER A 31 4.30 -0.98 -9.58
CA SER A 31 5.53 -1.57 -10.11
C SER A 31 5.23 -2.12 -11.51
N GLN A 32 6.24 -2.60 -12.22
CA GLN A 32 6.10 -3.14 -13.59
C GLN A 32 5.05 -4.25 -13.69
N PHE A 33 4.92 -5.07 -12.65
CA PHE A 33 4.05 -6.26 -12.65
C PHE A 33 2.97 -6.22 -11.57
N SER A 34 2.87 -5.12 -10.81
CA SER A 34 1.95 -5.09 -9.67
C SER A 34 1.43 -3.71 -9.36
N GLU A 35 0.18 -3.67 -8.94
CA GLU A 35 -0.50 -2.46 -8.47
C GLU A 35 -1.11 -2.71 -7.10
N VAL A 36 -1.23 -1.66 -6.30
CA VAL A 36 -1.90 -1.70 -5.00
C VAL A 36 -2.92 -0.58 -4.95
N TRP A 37 -4.17 -0.96 -4.69
CA TRP A 37 -5.31 -0.06 -4.69
C TRP A 37 -5.96 -0.01 -3.31
N VAL A 38 -6.34 1.18 -2.87
CA VAL A 38 -7.33 1.33 -1.80
C VAL A 38 -8.69 1.07 -2.39
N VAL A 39 -9.40 0.15 -1.77
CA VAL A 39 -10.76 -0.23 -2.17
C VAL A 39 -11.70 -0.11 -0.99
N ARG A 40 -12.97 0.18 -1.26
CA ARG A 40 -14.05 0.05 -0.30
C ARG A 40 -14.87 -1.19 -0.62
N HIS A 41 -15.00 -2.09 0.34
CA HIS A 41 -15.88 -3.23 0.20
C HIS A 41 -17.34 -2.76 0.26
N ARG A 42 -18.13 -3.10 -0.76
CA ARG A 42 -19.44 -2.48 -1.00
C ARG A 42 -20.45 -2.76 0.10
N TYR A 43 -20.43 -3.96 0.69
CA TYR A 43 -21.39 -4.37 1.72
C TYR A 43 -21.06 -3.81 3.11
N ASN A 44 -19.89 -4.15 3.66
CA ASN A 44 -19.47 -3.71 5.00
C ASN A 44 -18.92 -2.26 5.06
N ARG A 45 -18.72 -1.61 3.90
CA ARG A 45 -18.21 -0.23 3.74
C ARG A 45 -16.79 0.00 4.26
N GLN A 46 -16.06 -1.05 4.63
CA GLN A 46 -14.69 -0.96 5.14
C GLN A 46 -13.66 -0.75 4.02
N LEU A 47 -12.55 -0.11 4.37
CA LEU A 47 -11.42 0.11 3.47
C LEU A 47 -10.42 -1.05 3.57
N TYR A 48 -9.91 -1.46 2.41
CA TYR A 48 -8.87 -2.47 2.28
C TYR A 48 -7.83 -2.03 1.27
N ALA A 49 -6.65 -2.63 1.34
CA ALA A 49 -5.70 -2.61 0.24
C ALA A 49 -5.88 -3.88 -0.60
N VAL A 50 -5.97 -3.74 -1.92
CA VAL A 50 -5.96 -4.84 -2.87
C VAL A 50 -4.70 -4.74 -3.72
N LYS A 51 -3.80 -5.70 -3.55
CA LYS A 51 -2.64 -5.89 -4.41
C LYS A 51 -3.04 -6.75 -5.59
N GLN A 52 -2.73 -6.31 -6.80
CA GLN A 52 -2.92 -7.02 -8.06
C GLN A 52 -1.53 -7.33 -8.62
N VAL A 53 -1.30 -8.57 -9.06
CA VAL A 53 -0.02 -9.00 -9.66
C VAL A 53 -0.31 -9.67 -10.98
N HIS A 54 0.21 -9.11 -12.06
CA HIS A 54 0.12 -9.72 -13.39
C HIS A 54 1.13 -10.87 -13.51
N PHE A 55 0.72 -11.98 -14.09
CA PHE A 55 1.61 -13.08 -14.47
C PHE A 55 1.51 -13.34 -15.97
N SER A 56 2.67 -13.56 -16.60
CA SER A 56 2.78 -13.90 -18.03
C SER A 56 3.06 -15.38 -18.25
N SER A 57 3.46 -16.11 -17.21
CA SER A 57 3.79 -17.52 -17.26
C SER A 57 3.28 -18.29 -16.06
N LYS A 58 3.14 -19.62 -16.23
CA LYS A 58 2.84 -20.55 -15.14
C LYS A 58 3.86 -20.46 -14.00
N GLY A 59 5.14 -20.26 -14.32
CA GLY A 59 6.19 -20.15 -13.30
C GLY A 59 6.06 -18.90 -12.42
N GLU A 60 5.66 -17.76 -13.00
CA GLU A 60 5.38 -16.53 -12.25
C GLU A 60 4.15 -16.70 -11.35
N ARG A 61 3.07 -17.26 -11.91
CA ARG A 61 1.87 -17.57 -11.14
C ARG A 61 2.18 -18.48 -9.95
N ASP A 62 2.93 -19.57 -10.16
CA ASP A 62 3.27 -20.52 -9.09
C ASP A 62 4.22 -19.92 -8.03
N LYS A 63 4.98 -18.87 -8.36
CA LYS A 63 5.73 -18.08 -7.35
C LYS A 63 4.79 -17.21 -6.53
N THR A 64 3.90 -16.48 -7.19
CA THR A 64 2.91 -15.61 -6.51
C THR A 64 2.01 -16.41 -5.58
N VAL A 65 1.53 -17.58 -6.01
CA VAL A 65 0.73 -18.49 -5.17
C VAL A 65 1.52 -18.97 -3.95
N ARG A 66 2.81 -19.32 -4.11
CA ARG A 66 3.65 -19.72 -2.98
C ARG A 66 3.85 -18.60 -1.96
N GLU A 67 4.09 -17.38 -2.42
CA GLU A 67 4.17 -16.21 -1.52
C GLU A 67 2.88 -16.03 -0.71
N MET A 68 1.72 -16.18 -1.36
CA MET A 68 0.41 -16.09 -0.70
C MET A 68 0.21 -17.20 0.33
N GLN A 69 0.59 -18.44 0.01
CA GLN A 69 0.51 -19.57 0.94
C GLN A 69 1.37 -19.32 2.19
N SER A 70 2.62 -18.86 2.01
CA SER A 70 3.50 -18.54 3.14
C SER A 70 2.91 -17.45 4.05
N VAL A 71 2.31 -16.41 3.47
CA VAL A 71 1.64 -15.35 4.25
C VAL A 71 0.37 -15.86 4.94
N ALA A 72 -0.35 -16.80 4.31
CA ALA A 72 -1.54 -17.44 4.85
C ALA A 72 -1.27 -18.45 5.97
N GLU A 73 -0.01 -18.75 6.31
CA GLU A 73 0.35 -19.59 7.45
C GLU A 73 0.68 -18.76 8.71
N LEU A 74 1.04 -17.48 8.57
CA LEU A 74 1.50 -16.63 9.68
C LEU A 74 0.39 -16.33 10.71
N PRO A 75 0.57 -16.50 12.03
CA PRO A 75 -0.46 -16.12 12.99
C PRO A 75 -0.73 -14.61 12.96
N PRO A 76 -1.98 -14.16 13.23
CA PRO A 76 -2.28 -12.73 13.35
C PRO A 76 -1.42 -12.05 14.40
N HIS A 77 -0.91 -10.85 14.09
CA HIS A 77 -0.08 -10.08 15.00
C HIS A 77 -0.33 -8.57 14.81
N PRO A 78 -0.39 -7.76 15.89
CA PRO A 78 -0.74 -6.33 15.80
C PRO A 78 0.21 -5.49 14.94
N ASN A 79 1.45 -5.93 14.74
CA ASN A 79 2.45 -5.23 13.93
C ASN A 79 2.63 -5.82 12.52
N LEU A 80 1.76 -6.75 12.11
CA LEU A 80 1.75 -7.32 10.76
C LEU A 80 0.47 -6.91 10.04
N VAL A 81 0.60 -6.56 8.77
CA VAL A 81 -0.56 -6.29 7.91
C VAL A 81 -1.38 -7.57 7.81
N PHE A 82 -2.66 -7.48 8.20
CA PHE A 82 -3.52 -8.65 8.18
C PHE A 82 -3.87 -9.05 6.74
N TYR A 83 -3.74 -10.34 6.45
CA TYR A 83 -4.10 -10.94 5.18
C TYR A 83 -5.49 -11.58 5.29
N TYR A 84 -6.43 -11.15 4.45
CA TYR A 84 -7.79 -11.67 4.47
C TYR A 84 -7.97 -12.86 3.52
N ARG A 85 -7.61 -12.67 2.24
CA ARG A 85 -7.78 -13.67 1.18
C ARG A 85 -7.01 -13.28 -0.08
N ALA A 86 -6.85 -14.25 -0.98
CA ALA A 86 -6.44 -14.03 -2.36
C ALA A 86 -7.36 -14.79 -3.32
N TRP A 87 -7.41 -14.32 -4.55
CA TRP A 87 -8.10 -14.99 -5.65
C TRP A 87 -7.34 -14.73 -6.94
N GLN A 88 -7.60 -15.56 -7.95
CA GLN A 88 -7.10 -15.37 -9.30
C GLN A 88 -8.27 -14.97 -10.20
N GLU A 89 -8.05 -14.00 -11.07
CA GLU A 89 -8.99 -13.59 -12.12
C GLU A 89 -8.16 -13.20 -13.35
N ASP A 90 -8.48 -13.76 -14.50
CA ASP A 90 -7.70 -13.64 -15.74
C ASP A 90 -6.20 -13.95 -15.54
N SER A 91 -5.32 -13.07 -16.00
CA SER A 91 -3.85 -13.13 -15.86
C SER A 91 -3.34 -12.41 -14.60
N TYR A 92 -4.20 -12.23 -13.60
CA TYR A 92 -3.88 -11.52 -12.36
C TYR A 92 -4.13 -12.38 -11.13
N VAL A 93 -3.28 -12.21 -10.13
CA VAL A 93 -3.54 -12.68 -8.77
C VAL A 93 -3.75 -11.48 -7.86
N PHE A 94 -4.82 -11.54 -7.08
CA PHE A 94 -5.27 -10.47 -6.21
C PHE A 94 -5.08 -10.86 -4.75
N THR A 95 -4.77 -9.89 -3.91
CA THR A 95 -4.64 -10.08 -2.46
C THR A 95 -5.31 -8.95 -1.72
N GLN A 96 -6.30 -9.29 -0.90
CA GLN A 96 -6.96 -8.36 0.01
C GLN A 96 -6.24 -8.36 1.36
N MET A 97 -5.85 -7.18 1.82
CA MET A 97 -5.13 -6.96 3.08
C MET A 97 -5.64 -5.71 3.80
N ASP A 98 -5.23 -5.53 5.05
CA ASP A 98 -5.50 -4.30 5.79
C ASP A 98 -4.98 -3.07 5.05
N TYR A 99 -5.77 -1.99 5.08
CA TYR A 99 -5.31 -0.70 4.59
C TYR A 99 -4.66 0.10 5.72
N CYS A 100 -3.34 0.33 5.60
CA CYS A 100 -2.60 1.19 6.52
C CYS A 100 -2.58 2.64 6.02
N ALA A 101 -3.50 3.48 6.51
CA ALA A 101 -3.62 4.88 6.11
C ALA A 101 -2.37 5.74 6.42
N GLY A 102 -1.51 5.28 7.32
CA GLY A 102 -0.28 5.97 7.72
C GLY A 102 0.88 5.93 6.69
N GLY A 103 0.65 5.39 5.50
CA GLY A 103 1.67 5.31 4.44
C GLY A 103 2.84 4.39 4.78
N THR A 104 3.88 4.41 3.93
CA THR A 104 5.05 3.54 4.09
C THR A 104 6.11 4.17 5.00
N LEU A 105 7.01 3.34 5.55
CA LEU A 105 8.19 3.82 6.27
C LEU A 105 9.04 4.76 5.41
N ARG A 106 9.16 4.46 4.11
CA ARG A 106 9.89 5.29 3.14
C ARG A 106 9.29 6.70 3.04
N ASP A 107 7.96 6.81 3.08
CA ASP A 107 7.28 8.11 3.03
C ASP A 107 7.61 8.93 4.29
N ARG A 108 7.61 8.29 5.47
CA ARG A 108 7.98 8.94 6.74
C ARG A 108 9.43 9.39 6.77
N LEU A 109 10.35 8.56 6.26
CA LEU A 109 11.76 8.92 6.17
C LEU A 109 11.99 10.12 5.23
N ARG A 110 11.25 10.20 4.13
CA ARG A 110 11.30 11.35 3.22
C ARG A 110 10.75 12.62 3.87
N ALA A 111 9.62 12.52 4.56
CA ALA A 111 9.01 13.64 5.28
C ALA A 111 9.94 14.19 6.37
N SER A 112 10.59 13.31 7.14
CA SER A 112 11.55 13.72 8.17
C SER A 112 12.77 14.44 7.57
N LYS A 113 13.32 13.95 6.45
CA LYS A 113 14.42 14.65 5.76
C LYS A 113 14.01 16.02 5.24
N ALA A 114 12.79 16.17 4.73
CA ALA A 114 12.27 17.45 4.25
C ALA A 114 12.07 18.46 5.40
N ALA A 115 11.55 18.01 6.55
CA ALA A 115 11.38 18.86 7.73
C ALA A 115 12.74 19.38 8.25
N ASN A 116 13.73 18.50 8.35
CA ASN A 116 15.08 18.88 8.83
C ASN A 116 15.83 19.82 7.86
N ALA A 117 15.47 19.84 6.57
CA ALA A 117 16.06 20.75 5.58
C ALA A 117 15.46 22.16 5.61
N GLY A 118 14.25 22.32 6.18
CA GLY A 118 13.56 23.62 6.30
C GLY A 118 14.12 24.52 7.39
N GLU A 119 14.68 23.96 8.46
CA GLU A 119 15.19 24.70 9.63
C GLU A 119 16.56 25.38 9.39
N ALA A 120 17.26 25.05 8.30
CA ALA A 120 18.62 25.55 8.05
C ALA A 120 18.69 26.92 7.33
N LYS A 121 17.58 27.67 7.20
CA LYS A 121 17.51 28.90 6.39
C LYS A 121 17.15 30.19 7.14
N GLU A 122 17.15 30.20 8.47
CA GLU A 122 16.88 31.42 9.25
C GLU A 122 18.12 31.84 10.02
N GLY A 123 18.99 32.63 9.39
CA GLY A 123 20.21 33.13 10.02
C GLY A 123 21.19 33.76 9.06
N LYS A 124 20.88 34.98 8.57
CA LYS A 124 21.83 36.06 8.23
C LYS A 124 21.08 37.27 7.68
N GLU A 125 20.50 38.07 8.57
CA GLU A 125 20.34 39.51 8.35
C GLU A 125 21.28 40.24 9.32
N GLY A 126 22.01 41.22 8.80
CA GLY A 126 22.73 42.19 9.61
C GLY A 126 24.21 42.32 9.30
N LYS A 127 24.52 43.26 8.38
CA LYS A 127 25.28 44.50 8.62
C LYS A 127 26.21 44.82 7.45
N ASP A 128 25.73 45.62 6.51
CA ASP A 128 26.59 46.56 5.78
C ASP A 128 26.31 47.96 6.33
N LEU A 129 27.17 48.39 7.25
CA LEU A 129 27.31 49.78 7.66
C LEU A 129 28.18 50.46 6.59
N ALA A 130 27.57 51.10 5.61
CA ALA A 130 28.30 51.97 4.69
C ALA A 130 28.45 53.36 5.34
N LEU A 131 29.70 53.75 5.51
CA LEU A 131 30.19 55.02 6.05
C LEU A 131 29.68 56.21 5.21
N PHE A 132 29.20 57.26 5.88
CA PHE A 132 28.97 58.57 5.30
C PHE A 132 30.11 59.50 5.75
N GLU A 133 30.98 59.88 4.83
CA GLU A 133 32.01 60.92 5.04
C GLU A 133 31.37 62.31 4.84
N PRO A 134 31.72 63.34 5.63
CA PRO A 134 31.19 64.69 5.45
C PRO A 134 32.05 65.52 4.48
N GLY A 135 31.38 66.22 3.58
CA GLY A 135 31.90 67.35 2.80
C GLY A 135 30.93 68.52 2.90
#